data_AF-A0A7C3RKZ8-F1
#
_entry.id   AF-A0A7C3RKZ8-F1
#
_cell.length_a   1.000
_cell.length_b   1.000
_cell.length_c   1.000
_cell.angle_alpha   90.00
_cell.angle_beta   90.00
_cell.angle_gamma   90.00
#
_symmetry.space_group_name_H-M   'P 1'
#
loop_
_entity.id
_entity.type
_entity.pdbx_description
1 polymer ?
#
loop_
_entity_poly.entity_id
_entity_poly.type
_entity_poly.pdbx_seq_one_letter_code
_entity_poly.pdbx_strand_id
1 'polypeptide(L)'
;MREKVFIKLIILTIFIINILYAQDIKIDFSLGINSEWRIDRFLPLFVEIYNEGNKVKLILEVIYTQGLRYAGYCESTYKKEVEVPPLSQKRFEFLLPPIDFRYPVRARVLKDNKTIKEEKIDFSLERITLPLVLIIGREIPKIDFFKKARIVRVYDEKLLPINYKAYDNYDLIIIDRNLFNSFSNSIKNSLIMAKIFTKRVLFNDEINKLSKSIKPTPYTISIPHNTFLYTPDPSTLQGQMFLYPDRWQILIFLSLYFILIFLWIRFLFQKRYSFISFLFIIIFSSLIGFGINQSFTKDAIAYGEKYLIFLDKNTYVAENLIHISLFSPFKRDITIEYPPNIFLLYNAYYQPQKNKTTLLVDINNQRANLSLERNRIYFLEGISYHFIPIDIKIKELNDRYILEISNNSPINIKDCVFKHGNKENYVGYIPKNAYKEFIIWKSGLKEPSLLNEFIKKYRIIPPIGDKLIIWGRIDEPLNHVKILNIKTQKSIDGIIIIPIEG
;
A
#
# COMPACT_ATOMS: atom_id res chain seq x y z
N MET A 1 50.21 36.69 -33.21
CA MET A 1 50.14 35.45 -32.40
C MET A 1 49.56 35.68 -31.00
N ARG A 2 49.89 36.79 -30.31
CA ARG A 2 49.40 37.12 -28.95
C ARG A 2 47.88 37.33 -28.83
N GLU A 3 47.23 37.99 -29.79
CA GLU A 3 45.77 38.24 -29.73
C GLU A 3 44.92 36.96 -29.77
N LYS A 4 45.29 35.98 -30.61
CA LYS A 4 44.60 34.69 -30.66
C LYS A 4 44.73 33.89 -29.36
N VAL A 5 45.85 34.04 -28.65
CA VAL A 5 46.06 33.41 -27.33
C VAL A 5 45.23 34.14 -26.27
N PHE A 6 45.16 35.47 -26.33
CA PHE A 6 44.37 36.28 -25.40
C PHE A 6 42.86 36.02 -25.53
N ILE A 7 42.34 35.95 -26.77
CA ILE A 7 40.93 35.60 -27.03
C ILE A 7 40.62 34.18 -26.56
N LYS A 8 41.50 33.20 -26.81
CA LYS A 8 41.35 31.83 -26.29
C LYS A 8 41.36 31.80 -24.77
N LEU A 9 42.20 32.61 -24.12
CA LEU A 9 42.25 32.73 -22.67
C LEU A 9 40.93 33.28 -22.14
N ILE A 10 40.40 34.37 -22.73
CA ILE A 10 39.11 34.97 -22.33
C ILE A 10 37.97 33.95 -22.47
N ILE A 11 37.88 33.25 -23.60
CA ILE A 11 36.86 32.21 -23.82
C ILE A 11 36.99 31.09 -22.78
N LEU A 12 38.22 30.62 -22.50
CA LEU A 12 38.48 29.61 -21.48
C LEU A 12 38.09 30.11 -20.08
N THR A 13 38.35 31.38 -19.77
CA THR A 13 38.01 31.97 -18.46
C THR A 13 36.49 32.10 -18.32
N ILE A 14 35.79 32.56 -19.35
CA ILE A 14 34.31 32.60 -19.39
C ILE A 14 33.72 31.20 -19.25
N PHE A 15 34.32 30.19 -19.88
CA PHE A 15 33.89 28.79 -19.80
C PHE A 15 34.12 28.23 -18.39
N ILE A 16 35.28 28.48 -17.79
CA ILE A 16 35.62 28.05 -16.42
C ILE A 16 34.75 28.76 -15.38
N ILE A 17 34.49 30.07 -15.54
CA ILE A 17 33.62 30.86 -14.65
C ILE A 17 32.17 30.37 -14.71
N ASN A 18 31.65 30.01 -15.90
CA ASN A 18 30.33 29.40 -16.02
C ASN A 18 30.23 28.00 -15.41
N ILE A 19 31.33 27.23 -15.40
CA ILE A 19 31.40 25.92 -14.71
C ILE A 19 31.46 26.10 -13.18
N LEU A 20 32.11 27.17 -12.71
CA LEU A 20 32.30 27.49 -11.28
C LEU A 20 31.13 28.25 -10.65
N TYR A 21 30.24 28.85 -11.44
CA TYR A 21 29.06 29.52 -10.89
C TYR A 21 28.20 28.50 -10.13
N ALA A 22 27.83 28.86 -8.90
CA ALA A 22 27.07 28.03 -8.01
C ALA A 22 25.78 27.57 -8.72
N GLN A 23 25.53 26.26 -8.66
CA GLN A 23 24.30 25.68 -9.20
C GLN A 23 23.14 26.14 -8.33
N ASP A 24 22.43 27.19 -8.75
CA ASP A 24 21.20 27.60 -8.10
C ASP A 24 20.10 26.60 -8.47
N ILE A 25 19.80 25.75 -7.49
CA ILE A 25 18.69 24.82 -7.53
C ILE A 25 17.61 25.39 -6.61
N LYS A 26 16.49 25.83 -7.19
CA LYS A 26 15.31 26.26 -6.41
C LYS A 26 14.43 25.05 -6.16
N ILE A 27 14.00 24.89 -4.91
CA ILE A 27 13.25 23.73 -4.45
C ILE A 27 12.08 24.22 -3.61
N ASP A 28 10.87 23.89 -4.07
CA ASP A 28 9.62 24.20 -3.39
C ASP A 28 8.84 22.91 -3.08
N PHE A 29 8.22 22.87 -1.90
CA PHE A 29 7.36 21.77 -1.47
C PHE A 29 5.93 22.25 -1.33
N SER A 30 4.97 21.46 -1.81
CA SER A 30 3.55 21.76 -1.61
C SER A 30 2.74 20.51 -1.32
N LEU A 31 1.97 20.55 -0.23
CA LEU A 31 1.07 19.48 0.18
C LEU A 31 -0.35 19.76 -0.30
N GLY A 32 -0.94 18.86 -1.07
CA GLY A 32 -2.24 19.07 -1.71
C GLY A 32 -2.13 19.93 -2.97
N ILE A 33 -3.25 20.10 -3.69
CA ILE A 33 -3.27 21.00 -4.86
C ILE A 33 -3.53 22.41 -4.34
N ASN A 34 -2.68 23.36 -4.72
CA ASN A 34 -2.70 24.74 -4.20
C ASN A 34 -2.68 24.80 -2.65
N SER A 35 -1.93 23.89 -2.02
CA SER A 35 -1.77 23.82 -0.56
C SER A 35 -3.05 23.49 0.23
N GLU A 36 -4.04 22.87 -0.43
CA GLU A 36 -5.32 22.47 0.17
C GLU A 36 -5.44 20.95 0.33
N TRP A 37 -5.78 20.52 1.55
CA TRP A 37 -5.78 19.12 1.94
C TRP A 37 -6.73 18.82 3.10
N ARG A 38 -7.03 17.53 3.33
CA ARG A 38 -7.88 17.01 4.40
C ARG A 38 -7.21 15.90 5.21
N ILE A 39 -7.54 15.84 6.51
CA ILE A 39 -7.15 14.71 7.37
C ILE A 39 -7.86 13.43 6.90
N ASP A 40 -7.24 12.28 7.22
CA ASP A 40 -7.79 10.93 6.98
C ASP A 40 -8.04 10.60 5.51
N ARG A 41 -7.34 11.31 4.62
CA ARG A 41 -7.32 11.08 3.18
C ARG A 41 -5.91 10.89 2.68
N PHE A 42 -5.78 10.26 1.52
CA PHE A 42 -4.52 10.24 0.79
C PHE A 42 -4.20 11.64 0.27
N LEU A 43 -2.93 12.06 0.43
CA LEU A 43 -2.50 13.41 0.09
C LEU A 43 -1.34 13.37 -0.92
N PRO A 44 -1.37 14.19 -1.99
CA PRO A 44 -0.18 14.38 -2.80
C PRO A 44 0.78 15.36 -2.11
N LEU A 45 2.05 15.01 -2.04
CA LEU A 45 3.14 15.94 -1.79
C LEU A 45 3.90 16.17 -3.09
N PHE A 46 3.96 17.42 -3.52
CA PHE A 46 4.70 17.83 -4.69
C PHE A 46 6.05 18.44 -4.29
N VAL A 47 7.09 18.02 -5.01
CA VAL A 47 8.44 18.59 -4.94
C VAL A 47 8.74 19.20 -6.29
N GLU A 48 8.81 20.52 -6.36
CA GLU A 48 9.16 21.25 -7.56
C GLU A 48 10.62 21.68 -7.49
N ILE A 49 11.38 21.33 -8.53
CA ILE A 49 12.82 21.59 -8.62
C ILE A 49 13.06 22.36 -9.92
N TYR A 50 13.56 23.58 -9.78
CA TYR A 50 14.05 24.36 -10.89
C TYR A 50 15.58 24.40 -10.86
N ASN A 51 16.19 23.90 -11.92
CA ASN A 51 17.64 23.82 -12.06
C ASN A 51 18.11 24.87 -13.06
N GLU A 52 18.77 25.92 -12.56
CA GLU A 52 19.36 26.98 -13.40
C GLU A 52 20.74 26.60 -13.94
N GLY A 53 21.37 25.56 -13.37
CA GLY A 53 22.72 25.13 -13.70
C GLY A 53 22.79 23.92 -14.64
N ASN A 54 23.92 23.21 -14.56
CA ASN A 54 24.14 21.96 -15.30
C ASN A 54 23.24 20.83 -14.82
N LYS A 55 23.15 19.73 -15.60
CA LYS A 55 22.43 18.51 -15.21
C LYS A 55 22.84 18.06 -13.80
N VAL A 56 21.87 17.82 -12.91
CA VAL A 56 22.11 17.37 -11.54
C VAL A 56 21.36 16.08 -11.23
N LYS A 57 22.00 15.24 -10.39
CA LYS A 57 21.37 14.08 -9.76
C LYS A 57 21.05 14.43 -8.31
N LEU A 58 19.82 14.20 -7.90
CA LEU A 58 19.31 14.51 -6.57
C LEU A 58 18.61 13.29 -6.00
N ILE A 59 18.60 13.19 -4.67
CA ILE A 59 17.82 12.21 -3.93
C ILE A 59 16.73 12.97 -3.19
N LEU A 60 15.48 12.62 -3.46
CA LEU A 60 14.32 13.16 -2.75
C LEU A 60 13.92 12.17 -1.66
N GLU A 61 13.80 12.65 -0.43
CA GLU A 61 13.36 11.87 0.72
C GLU A 61 12.10 12.49 1.32
N VAL A 62 11.05 11.70 1.47
CA VAL A 62 9.81 12.10 2.16
C VAL A 62 9.61 11.19 3.35
N ILE A 63 9.56 11.79 4.53
CA ILE A 63 9.61 11.09 5.81
C ILE A 63 8.36 11.45 6.59
N TYR A 64 7.60 10.43 6.95
CA TYR A 64 6.40 10.61 7.77
C TYR A 64 6.38 9.59 8.91
N THR A 65 5.72 9.98 9.99
CA THR A 65 5.62 9.18 11.21
C THR A 65 4.15 8.85 11.47
N GLN A 66 3.87 7.59 11.81
CA GLN A 66 2.55 7.11 12.21
C GLN A 66 2.66 6.39 13.54
N GLY A 67 1.58 6.38 14.33
CA GLY A 67 1.53 5.68 15.62
C GLY A 67 1.41 6.58 16.85
N LEU A 68 1.07 5.99 17.99
CA LEU A 68 0.92 6.75 19.23
C LEU A 68 2.26 6.86 19.95
N ARG A 69 2.62 8.07 20.42
CA ARG A 69 3.89 8.33 21.13
C ARG A 69 4.20 7.31 22.25
N TYR A 70 3.18 6.86 22.97
CA TYR A 70 3.30 5.92 24.09
C TYR A 70 2.97 4.46 23.75
N ALA A 71 2.32 4.22 22.60
CA ALA A 71 2.09 2.86 22.09
C ALA A 71 3.12 2.45 21.03
N GLY A 72 4.08 3.33 20.72
CA GLY A 72 5.06 3.18 19.65
C GLY A 72 4.71 3.93 18.37
N TYR A 73 5.74 4.44 17.70
CA TYR A 73 5.64 5.10 16.41
C TYR A 73 6.58 4.44 15.39
N CYS A 74 6.14 4.43 14.14
CA CYS A 74 6.88 3.94 12.98
C CYS A 74 7.19 5.13 12.08
N GLU A 75 8.40 5.17 11.55
CA GLU A 75 8.79 6.14 10.54
C GLU A 75 8.92 5.45 9.18
N SER A 76 8.33 6.06 8.17
CA SER A 76 8.48 5.63 6.78
C SER A 76 9.24 6.71 6.03
N THR A 77 10.27 6.30 5.28
CA THR A 77 11.06 7.18 4.41
C THR A 77 10.91 6.70 2.98
N TYR A 78 10.35 7.54 2.13
CA TYR A 78 10.24 7.33 0.70
C TYR A 78 11.40 8.03 0.02
N LYS A 79 12.25 7.26 -0.65
CA LYS A 79 13.41 7.73 -1.39
C LYS A 79 13.14 7.62 -2.89
N LYS A 80 13.46 8.70 -3.63
CA LYS A 80 13.42 8.73 -5.08
C LYS A 80 14.69 9.38 -5.63
N GLU A 81 15.41 8.66 -6.46
CA GLU A 81 16.57 9.20 -7.18
C GLU A 81 16.09 9.85 -8.48
N VAL A 82 16.45 11.11 -8.67
CA VAL A 82 15.95 11.93 -9.78
C VAL A 82 17.08 12.64 -10.47
N GLU A 83 16.92 12.83 -11.78
CA GLU A 83 17.84 13.59 -12.60
C GLU A 83 17.11 14.80 -13.20
N VAL A 84 17.65 15.99 -12.95
CA VAL A 84 17.09 17.26 -13.40
C VAL A 84 18.00 17.84 -14.49
N PRO A 85 17.53 17.94 -15.75
CA PRO A 85 18.25 18.56 -16.85
C PRO A 85 18.62 20.02 -16.56
N PRO A 86 19.59 20.58 -17.29
CA PRO A 86 19.91 22.00 -17.19
C PRO A 86 18.74 22.88 -17.65
N LEU A 87 18.59 24.05 -17.03
CA LEU A 87 17.58 25.07 -17.37
C LEU A 87 16.15 24.51 -17.43
N SER A 88 15.81 23.62 -16.49
CA SER A 88 14.52 22.92 -16.51
C SER A 88 13.84 22.91 -15.15
N GLN A 89 12.51 22.92 -15.18
CA GLN A 89 11.66 22.69 -14.01
C GLN A 89 11.11 21.27 -14.08
N LYS A 90 11.27 20.52 -12.99
CA LYS A 90 10.65 19.20 -12.83
C LYS A 90 9.82 19.17 -11.56
N ARG A 91 8.65 18.55 -11.67
CA ARG A 91 7.77 18.27 -10.55
C ARG A 91 7.75 16.78 -10.27
N PHE A 92 7.89 16.43 -9.01
CA PHE A 92 7.80 15.07 -8.51
C PHE A 92 6.64 14.96 -7.53
N GLU A 93 5.93 13.84 -7.59
CA GLU A 93 4.78 13.56 -6.73
C GLU A 93 5.11 12.37 -5.82
N PHE A 94 4.78 12.52 -4.55
CA PHE A 94 4.76 11.46 -3.53
C PHE A 94 3.33 11.33 -3.01
N LEU A 95 2.78 10.12 -3.05
CA LEU A 95 1.51 9.83 -2.41
C LEU A 95 1.75 9.58 -0.93
N LEU A 96 1.16 10.40 -0.07
CA LEU A 96 1.16 10.20 1.37
C LEU A 96 -0.12 9.46 1.79
N PRO A 97 -0.03 8.49 2.70
CA PRO A 97 -1.21 7.85 3.27
C PRO A 97 -1.96 8.83 4.17
N PRO A 98 -3.14 8.44 4.69
CA PRO A 98 -3.70 9.06 5.88
C PRO A 98 -2.64 9.13 6.99
N ILE A 99 -2.14 10.34 7.24
CA ILE A 99 -1.03 10.61 8.15
C ILE A 99 -1.55 11.14 9.49
N ASP A 100 -0.81 10.80 10.54
CA ASP A 100 -1.07 11.31 11.87
C ASP A 100 -0.64 12.77 11.95
N PHE A 101 -1.62 13.67 12.02
CA PHE A 101 -1.41 15.12 12.06
C PHE A 101 -0.55 15.60 13.24
N ARG A 102 -0.32 14.75 14.26
CA ARG A 102 0.52 15.07 15.42
C ARG A 102 2.02 15.08 15.10
N TYR A 103 2.44 14.45 14.02
CA TYR A 103 3.84 14.45 13.59
C TYR A 103 3.98 15.17 12.26
N PRO A 104 4.94 16.10 12.11
CA PRO A 104 5.18 16.76 10.85
C PRO A 104 5.70 15.79 9.80
N VAL A 105 5.31 16.02 8.55
CA VAL A 105 5.97 15.39 7.40
C VAL A 105 7.25 16.16 7.13
N ARG A 106 8.35 15.44 6.91
CA ARG A 106 9.65 16.04 6.60
C ARG A 106 10.02 15.67 5.18
N ALA A 107 10.31 16.66 4.36
CA ALA A 107 10.79 16.46 3.00
C ALA A 107 12.22 16.99 2.89
N ARG A 108 13.12 16.19 2.32
CA ARG A 108 14.52 16.56 2.14
C ARG A 108 14.95 16.33 0.71
N VAL A 109 15.85 17.18 0.24
CA VAL A 109 16.58 16.98 -1.01
C VAL A 109 18.05 16.86 -0.67
N LEU A 110 18.66 15.78 -1.13
CA LEU A 110 20.07 15.51 -0.96
C LEU A 110 20.79 15.58 -2.31
N LYS A 111 22.00 16.10 -2.28
CA LYS A 111 22.95 16.12 -3.39
C LYS A 111 24.27 15.57 -2.86
N ASP A 112 24.84 14.56 -3.51
CA ASP A 112 26.05 13.87 -3.05
C ASP A 112 25.96 13.43 -1.58
N ASN A 113 24.81 12.88 -1.20
CA ASN A 113 24.44 12.48 0.18
C ASN A 113 24.44 13.60 1.24
N LYS A 114 24.52 14.87 0.83
CA LYS A 114 24.37 16.03 1.73
C LYS A 114 23.01 16.67 1.52
N THR A 115 22.30 16.96 2.60
CA THR A 115 21.03 17.70 2.56
C THR A 115 21.28 19.12 2.08
N ILE A 116 20.68 19.49 0.95
CA ILE A 116 20.71 20.86 0.40
C ILE A 116 19.45 21.65 0.76
N LYS A 117 18.34 20.96 1.05
CA LYS A 117 17.08 21.55 1.50
C LYS A 117 16.36 20.54 2.38
N GLU A 118 15.80 21.01 3.48
CA GLU A 118 14.87 20.27 4.33
C GLU A 118 13.71 21.18 4.69
N GLU A 119 12.50 20.66 4.60
CA GLU A 119 11.29 21.34 4.99
C GLU A 119 10.47 20.44 5.92
N LYS A 120 9.97 21.04 7.01
CA LYS A 120 9.02 20.40 7.92
C LYS A 120 7.65 21.00 7.62
N ILE A 121 6.74 20.15 7.17
CA ILE A 121 5.38 20.52 6.80
C ILE A 121 4.50 20.17 8.00
N ASP A 122 4.10 21.21 8.74
CA ASP A 122 3.18 21.10 9.87
C ASP A 122 1.73 21.11 9.40
N PHE A 123 0.87 20.37 10.08
CA PHE A 123 -0.55 20.27 9.78
C PHE A 123 -1.33 21.36 10.53
N SER A 124 -1.94 22.30 9.80
CA SER A 124 -2.82 23.32 10.38
C SER A 124 -4.26 22.80 10.54
N LEU A 125 -4.74 22.71 11.79
CA LEU A 125 -6.09 22.23 12.17
C LEU A 125 -7.24 23.01 11.53
N GLU A 126 -7.04 24.31 11.25
CA GLU A 126 -8.08 25.19 10.70
C GLU A 126 -8.47 24.81 9.25
N ARG A 127 -7.61 24.11 8.52
CA ARG A 127 -7.83 23.75 7.10
C ARG A 127 -8.66 22.49 6.88
N ILE A 128 -9.06 21.80 7.96
CA ILE A 128 -9.38 20.36 7.93
C ILE A 128 -10.89 20.03 7.92
N THR A 129 -11.74 20.92 8.44
CA THR A 129 -13.13 20.57 8.78
C THR A 129 -14.14 20.81 7.67
N LEU A 130 -13.90 21.81 6.81
CA LEU A 130 -14.81 22.14 5.72
C LEU A 130 -14.66 21.16 4.55
N PRO A 131 -15.76 20.83 3.86
CA PRO A 131 -15.67 20.04 2.63
C PRO A 131 -14.76 20.70 1.60
N LEU A 132 -13.94 19.88 0.91
CA LEU A 132 -12.99 20.34 -0.10
C LEU A 132 -13.44 19.91 -1.49
N VAL A 133 -13.70 20.88 -2.35
CA VAL A 133 -14.15 20.66 -3.74
C VAL A 133 -13.06 21.11 -4.70
N LEU A 134 -12.70 20.23 -5.64
CA LEU A 134 -11.80 20.56 -6.74
C LEU A 134 -12.63 20.84 -8.00
N ILE A 135 -12.43 22.00 -8.62
CA ILE A 135 -13.00 22.36 -9.91
C ILE A 135 -11.87 22.45 -10.93
N ILE A 136 -11.91 21.56 -11.90
CA ILE A 136 -11.00 21.49 -13.03
C ILE A 136 -11.71 22.10 -14.24
N GLY A 137 -11.64 23.42 -14.36
CA GLY A 137 -12.40 24.17 -15.35
C GLY A 137 -12.73 25.59 -14.91
N ARG A 138 -13.03 26.45 -15.89
CA ARG A 138 -13.34 27.88 -15.69
C ARG A 138 -14.73 28.13 -15.12
N GLU A 139 -15.67 27.26 -15.44
CA GLU A 139 -17.06 27.40 -15.02
C GLU A 139 -17.29 26.76 -13.65
N ILE A 140 -17.91 27.53 -12.76
CA ILE A 140 -18.38 27.03 -11.48
C ILE A 140 -19.86 26.72 -11.65
N PRO A 141 -20.28 25.46 -11.50
CA PRO A 141 -21.69 25.15 -11.49
C PRO A 141 -22.36 25.84 -10.30
N LYS A 142 -23.56 26.39 -10.47
CA LYS A 142 -24.28 27.01 -9.35
C LYS A 142 -24.93 25.90 -8.51
N ILE A 143 -24.26 25.47 -7.44
CA ILE A 143 -24.80 24.48 -6.50
C ILE A 143 -24.83 25.05 -5.08
N ASP A 144 -25.96 24.88 -4.38
CA ASP A 144 -26.20 25.51 -3.08
C ASP A 144 -25.20 25.07 -1.98
N PHE A 145 -24.68 23.83 -2.03
CA PHE A 145 -23.73 23.35 -1.03
C PHE A 145 -22.34 24.00 -1.13
N PHE A 146 -21.99 24.63 -2.26
CA PHE A 146 -20.70 25.32 -2.40
C PHE A 146 -20.52 26.49 -1.44
N LYS A 147 -21.62 27.09 -0.94
CA LYS A 147 -21.57 28.20 0.02
C LYS A 147 -20.87 27.84 1.33
N LYS A 148 -20.71 26.55 1.65
CA LYS A 148 -20.08 26.05 2.88
C LYS A 148 -18.82 25.19 2.61
N ALA A 149 -18.34 25.14 1.37
CA ALA A 149 -17.19 24.32 0.98
C ALA A 149 -15.99 25.19 0.59
N ARG A 150 -14.79 24.66 0.76
CA ARG A 150 -13.55 25.26 0.24
C ARG A 150 -13.37 24.79 -1.19
N ILE A 151 -13.20 25.74 -2.11
CA ILE A 151 -13.15 25.48 -3.54
C ILE A 151 -11.73 25.70 -4.04
N VAL A 152 -11.11 24.64 -4.55
CA VAL A 152 -9.83 24.69 -5.26
C VAL A 152 -10.12 24.72 -6.74
N ARG A 153 -9.57 25.70 -7.46
CA ARG A 153 -9.73 25.80 -8.91
C ARG A 153 -8.41 25.57 -9.60
N VAL A 154 -8.45 24.73 -10.62
CA VAL A 154 -7.28 24.36 -11.41
C VAL A 154 -7.63 24.42 -12.89
N TYR A 155 -6.73 25.00 -13.67
CA TYR A 155 -6.84 25.09 -15.13
C TYR A 155 -5.65 24.45 -15.83
N ASP A 156 -4.49 24.42 -15.18
CA ASP A 156 -3.26 23.85 -15.70
C ASP A 156 -3.14 22.39 -15.25
N GLU A 157 -2.97 21.48 -16.21
CA GLU A 157 -2.76 20.05 -15.91
C GLU A 157 -1.51 19.80 -15.07
N LYS A 158 -0.51 20.69 -15.11
CA LYS A 158 0.73 20.57 -14.32
C LYS A 158 0.49 20.65 -12.82
N LEU A 159 -0.65 21.19 -12.38
CA LEU A 159 -1.04 21.26 -10.98
C LEU A 159 -1.76 19.99 -10.49
N LEU A 160 -2.17 19.12 -11.43
CA LEU A 160 -2.95 17.93 -11.12
C LEU A 160 -2.04 16.72 -10.81
N PRO A 161 -2.41 15.89 -9.83
CA PRO A 161 -1.66 14.67 -9.53
C PRO A 161 -1.84 13.62 -10.62
N ILE A 162 -0.78 12.87 -10.87
CA ILE A 162 -0.74 11.71 -11.75
C ILE A 162 -1.12 10.45 -10.95
N ASN A 163 -1.06 10.44 -9.62
CA ASN A 163 -1.58 9.32 -8.85
C ASN A 163 -3.10 9.46 -8.63
N TYR A 164 -3.90 8.47 -9.08
CA TYR A 164 -5.35 8.52 -8.93
C TYR A 164 -5.81 8.62 -7.46
N LYS A 165 -5.03 8.05 -6.52
CA LYS A 165 -5.42 8.05 -5.10
C LYS A 165 -5.22 9.41 -4.44
N ALA A 166 -4.38 10.28 -5.00
CA ALA A 166 -4.21 11.65 -4.52
C ALA A 166 -5.50 12.49 -4.62
N TYR A 167 -6.43 12.08 -5.49
CA TYR A 167 -7.74 12.71 -5.63
C TYR A 167 -8.71 12.37 -4.48
N ASP A 168 -8.43 11.35 -3.65
CA ASP A 168 -9.25 11.03 -2.46
C ASP A 168 -9.28 12.18 -1.44
N ASN A 169 -8.28 13.07 -1.48
CA ASN A 169 -8.24 14.32 -0.71
C ASN A 169 -9.49 15.20 -0.86
N TYR A 170 -10.22 15.08 -1.98
CA TYR A 170 -11.37 15.92 -2.30
C TYR A 170 -12.70 15.19 -2.06
N ASP A 171 -13.68 15.91 -1.50
CA ASP A 171 -15.05 15.41 -1.34
C ASP A 171 -15.79 15.30 -2.68
N LEU A 172 -15.46 16.19 -3.61
CA LEU A 172 -16.06 16.26 -4.92
C LEU A 172 -15.06 16.86 -5.90
N ILE A 173 -14.98 16.26 -7.08
CA ILE A 173 -14.16 16.74 -8.19
C ILE A 173 -15.09 16.98 -9.36
N ILE A 174 -15.00 18.17 -9.93
CA ILE A 174 -15.82 18.62 -11.03
C ILE A 174 -14.91 18.96 -12.19
N ILE A 175 -15.24 18.42 -13.37
CA ILE A 175 -14.40 18.53 -14.54
C ILE A 175 -15.19 19.11 -15.71
N ASP A 176 -14.63 20.13 -16.34
CA ASP A 176 -15.04 20.59 -17.66
C ASP A 176 -14.56 19.57 -18.71
N ARG A 177 -15.50 19.00 -19.48
CA ARG A 177 -15.18 18.00 -20.53
C ARG A 177 -14.22 18.54 -21.58
N ASN A 178 -14.34 19.81 -21.96
CA ASN A 178 -13.47 20.39 -22.98
C ASN A 178 -12.03 20.45 -22.49
N LEU A 179 -11.84 20.87 -21.23
CA LEU A 179 -10.53 20.89 -20.60
C LEU A 179 -9.99 19.48 -20.40
N PHE A 180 -10.82 18.54 -19.93
CA PHE A 180 -10.45 17.13 -19.78
C PHE A 180 -9.91 16.54 -21.09
N ASN A 181 -10.58 16.81 -22.20
CA ASN A 181 -10.17 16.30 -23.51
C ASN A 181 -8.80 16.83 -23.96
N SER A 182 -8.39 18.01 -23.47
CA SER A 182 -7.07 18.59 -23.76
C SER A 182 -5.92 17.98 -22.96
N PHE A 183 -6.21 17.28 -21.85
CA PHE A 183 -5.17 16.74 -20.97
C PHE A 183 -4.41 15.55 -21.57
N SER A 184 -3.20 15.36 -21.05
CA SER A 184 -2.38 14.17 -21.25
C SER A 184 -3.09 12.88 -20.76
N ASN A 185 -2.73 11.74 -21.37
CA ASN A 185 -3.31 10.44 -21.04
C ASN A 185 -3.05 10.04 -19.58
N SER A 186 -1.91 10.43 -19.00
CA SER A 186 -1.61 10.17 -17.58
C SER A 186 -2.66 10.79 -16.68
N ILE A 187 -2.94 12.08 -16.82
CA ILE A 187 -3.93 12.79 -16.01
C ILE A 187 -5.35 12.27 -16.26
N LYS A 188 -5.70 12.04 -17.54
CA LYS A 188 -7.01 11.45 -17.90
C LYS A 188 -7.23 10.11 -17.21
N ASN A 189 -6.25 9.20 -17.30
CA ASN A 189 -6.33 7.89 -16.68
C ASN A 189 -6.48 8.01 -15.16
N SER A 190 -5.74 8.91 -14.51
CA SER A 190 -5.82 9.10 -13.07
C SER A 190 -7.17 9.64 -12.61
N LEU A 191 -7.76 10.59 -13.35
CA LEU A 191 -9.09 11.11 -13.09
C LEU A 191 -10.19 10.07 -13.35
N ILE A 192 -10.06 9.26 -14.40
CA ILE A 192 -10.98 8.14 -14.69
C ILE A 192 -10.92 7.09 -13.57
N MET A 193 -9.71 6.70 -13.15
CA MET A 193 -9.50 5.77 -12.04
C MET A 193 -10.08 6.31 -10.72
N ALA A 194 -9.87 7.60 -10.44
CA ALA A 194 -10.49 8.26 -9.31
C ALA A 194 -12.03 8.25 -9.43
N LYS A 195 -12.59 8.48 -10.63
CA LYS A 195 -14.03 8.39 -10.89
C LYS A 195 -14.58 7.00 -10.57
N ILE A 196 -13.93 5.94 -11.05
CA ILE A 196 -14.34 4.55 -10.85
C ILE A 196 -14.41 4.21 -9.36
N PHE A 197 -13.34 4.48 -8.60
CA PHE A 197 -13.27 4.01 -7.21
C PHE A 197 -13.94 4.93 -6.19
N THR A 198 -13.93 6.25 -6.42
CA THR A 198 -14.52 7.18 -5.44
C THR A 198 -15.98 7.49 -5.72
N LYS A 199 -16.44 7.36 -6.97
CA LYS A 199 -17.73 7.89 -7.46
C LYS A 199 -17.92 9.41 -7.19
N ARG A 200 -16.84 10.15 -6.85
CA ARG A 200 -16.84 11.60 -6.51
C ARG A 200 -16.37 12.50 -7.64
N VAL A 201 -15.98 11.93 -8.77
CA VAL A 201 -15.52 12.70 -9.94
C VAL A 201 -16.67 12.80 -10.94
N LEU A 202 -17.12 14.02 -11.21
CA LEU A 202 -18.22 14.31 -12.11
C LEU A 202 -17.79 15.26 -13.22
N PHE A 203 -18.39 15.10 -14.38
CA PHE A 203 -18.34 16.13 -15.41
C PHE A 203 -19.41 17.21 -15.16
N ASN A 204 -19.17 18.45 -15.59
CA ASN A 204 -20.07 19.58 -15.39
C ASN A 204 -21.54 19.30 -15.78
N ASP A 205 -21.74 18.57 -16.87
CA ASP A 205 -23.06 18.17 -17.40
C ASP A 205 -23.76 17.06 -16.57
N GLU A 206 -23.01 16.32 -15.75
CA GLU A 206 -23.55 15.24 -14.90
C GLU A 206 -24.08 15.78 -13.56
N ILE A 207 -23.62 16.97 -13.14
CA ILE A 207 -23.89 17.54 -11.81
C ILE A 207 -25.37 17.74 -11.55
N ASN A 208 -26.13 18.25 -12.52
CA ASN A 208 -27.55 18.54 -12.33
C ASN A 208 -28.37 17.28 -12.06
N LYS A 209 -27.89 16.10 -12.50
CA LYS A 209 -28.55 14.80 -12.27
C LYS A 209 -28.21 14.21 -10.90
N LEU A 210 -27.02 14.50 -10.38
CA LEU A 210 -26.44 13.86 -9.17
C LEU A 210 -26.36 14.78 -7.95
N SER A 211 -26.69 16.07 -8.09
CA SER A 211 -26.60 17.07 -7.01
C SER A 211 -27.44 16.75 -5.78
N LYS A 212 -28.51 15.95 -5.91
CA LYS A 212 -29.38 15.56 -4.79
C LYS A 212 -28.80 14.42 -3.94
N SER A 213 -27.92 13.58 -4.49
CA SER A 213 -27.38 12.39 -3.80
C SER A 213 -26.05 12.67 -3.11
N ILE A 214 -25.28 13.66 -3.56
CA ILE A 214 -23.97 13.98 -3.01
C ILE A 214 -24.10 15.09 -1.98
N LYS A 215 -23.99 14.73 -0.70
CA LYS A 215 -23.81 15.69 0.39
C LYS A 215 -22.39 15.57 0.93
N PRO A 216 -21.49 16.52 0.60
CA PRO A 216 -20.20 16.60 1.26
C PRO A 216 -20.43 16.77 2.75
N THR A 217 -19.92 15.85 3.56
CA THR A 217 -20.09 15.91 5.01
C THR A 217 -18.92 16.66 5.63
N PRO A 218 -19.17 17.60 6.55
CA PRO A 218 -18.10 18.16 7.37
C PRO A 218 -17.42 17.03 8.14
N TYR A 219 -16.10 17.10 8.23
CA TYR A 219 -15.33 16.07 8.92
C TYR A 219 -15.28 16.36 10.42
N THR A 220 -15.68 15.39 11.25
CA THR A 220 -15.37 15.40 12.67
C THR A 220 -13.95 14.86 12.85
N ILE A 221 -13.07 15.65 13.45
CA ILE A 221 -11.71 15.21 13.78
C ILE A 221 -11.82 14.08 14.82
N SER A 222 -11.76 12.84 14.36
CA SER A 222 -11.42 11.69 15.20
C SER A 222 -9.91 11.52 15.21
N ILE A 223 -9.36 10.89 16.25
CA ILE A 223 -7.98 10.39 16.19
C ILE A 223 -7.94 9.45 14.98
N PRO A 224 -7.07 9.72 13.97
CA PRO A 224 -6.95 8.86 12.82
C PRO A 224 -6.81 7.43 13.29
N HIS A 225 -7.65 6.53 12.79
CA HIS A 225 -7.28 5.13 12.88
C HIS A 225 -5.95 5.03 12.16
N ASN A 226 -4.92 4.55 12.86
CA ASN A 226 -3.58 4.55 12.28
C ASN A 226 -3.62 3.85 10.91
N THR A 227 -4.50 2.88 10.66
CA THR A 227 -4.68 2.18 9.40
C THR A 227 -5.89 2.62 8.58
N PHE A 228 -5.83 2.47 7.25
CA PHE A 228 -7.02 2.60 6.40
C PHE A 228 -7.88 1.33 6.38
N LEU A 229 -7.38 0.21 6.92
CA LEU A 229 -8.14 -1.03 7.15
C LEU A 229 -8.66 -1.18 8.60
N TYR A 230 -8.73 -0.07 9.36
CA TYR A 230 -9.28 0.05 10.72
C TYR A 230 -8.65 -0.80 11.85
N THR A 231 -8.15 -2.04 11.63
CA THR A 231 -7.42 -2.79 12.68
C THR A 231 -6.39 -3.83 12.20
N PRO A 232 -5.33 -4.05 13.00
CA PRO A 232 -4.48 -5.23 12.89
C PRO A 232 -5.26 -6.51 13.05
N ASP A 233 -5.05 -7.44 12.12
CA ASP A 233 -5.53 -8.81 12.29
C ASP A 233 -4.38 -9.81 12.00
N PRO A 234 -3.78 -10.41 13.05
CA PRO A 234 -2.72 -11.40 12.92
C PRO A 234 -3.24 -12.81 12.60
N SER A 235 -4.53 -13.00 12.28
CA SER A 235 -5.10 -14.34 12.02
C SER A 235 -4.36 -15.14 10.93
N THR A 236 -3.77 -14.47 9.93
CA THR A 236 -2.93 -15.14 8.91
C THR A 236 -1.59 -15.65 9.44
N LEU A 237 -1.10 -15.13 10.58
CA LEU A 237 0.06 -15.70 11.27
C LEU A 237 -0.30 -16.96 12.04
N GLN A 238 -1.52 -17.06 12.58
CA GLN A 238 -1.97 -18.24 13.35
C GLN A 238 -2.08 -19.50 12.48
N GLY A 239 -2.40 -19.34 11.19
CA GLY A 239 -2.45 -20.45 10.23
C GLY A 239 -1.08 -21.02 9.85
N GLN A 240 0.01 -20.42 10.30
CA GLN A 240 1.36 -20.94 10.07
C GLN A 240 1.70 -21.92 11.19
N MET A 241 1.95 -23.18 10.84
CA MET A 241 2.59 -24.12 11.76
C MET A 241 3.97 -23.54 12.12
N PHE A 242 4.06 -22.91 13.30
CA PHE A 242 5.27 -22.20 13.69
C PHE A 242 6.45 -23.18 13.79
N LEU A 243 7.47 -22.92 12.98
CA LEU A 243 8.93 -22.94 13.18
C LEU A 243 9.55 -23.63 14.42
N TYR A 244 8.91 -23.67 15.58
CA TYR A 244 9.46 -24.43 16.71
C TYR A 244 9.18 -25.91 16.53
N PRO A 245 10.15 -26.80 16.85
CA PRO A 245 9.85 -28.22 16.89
C PRO A 245 8.66 -28.44 17.82
N ASP A 246 7.65 -29.13 17.30
CA ASP A 246 6.44 -29.39 18.07
C ASP A 246 6.81 -30.15 19.35
N ARG A 247 5.97 -30.12 20.39
CA ARG A 247 6.26 -30.79 21.67
C ARG A 247 6.65 -32.27 21.46
N TRP A 248 6.04 -32.91 20.48
CA TRP A 248 6.38 -34.26 20.02
C TRP A 248 7.78 -34.38 19.43
N GLN A 249 8.19 -33.44 18.58
CA GLN A 249 9.53 -33.43 17.98
C GLN A 249 10.59 -33.19 19.05
N ILE A 250 10.37 -32.24 19.96
CA ILE A 250 11.25 -32.00 21.11
C ILE A 250 11.38 -33.28 21.95
N LEU A 251 10.26 -33.95 22.23
CA LEU A 251 10.24 -35.19 22.99
C LEU A 251 11.00 -36.31 22.28
N ILE A 252 10.82 -36.50 20.97
CA ILE A 252 11.57 -37.49 20.16
C ILE A 252 13.08 -37.21 20.21
N PHE A 253 13.50 -35.94 20.03
CA PHE A 253 14.91 -35.58 20.08
C PHE A 253 15.51 -35.76 21.48
N LEU A 254 14.77 -35.42 22.54
CA LEU A 254 15.18 -35.69 23.91
C LEU A 254 15.28 -37.20 24.19
N SER A 255 14.30 -37.99 23.75
CA SER A 255 14.32 -39.45 23.90
C SER A 255 15.52 -40.06 23.17
N LEU A 256 15.81 -39.62 21.94
CA LEU A 256 16.98 -40.07 21.19
C LEU A 256 18.29 -39.70 21.91
N TYR A 257 18.38 -38.48 22.43
CA TYR A 257 19.51 -38.02 23.25
C TYR A 257 19.72 -38.90 24.49
N PHE A 258 18.66 -39.21 25.23
CA PHE A 258 18.73 -40.10 26.40
C PHE A 258 19.10 -41.54 26.03
N ILE A 259 18.60 -42.07 24.91
CA ILE A 259 18.99 -43.39 24.39
C ILE A 259 20.48 -43.43 24.05
N LEU A 260 20.99 -42.39 23.39
CA LEU A 260 22.41 -42.28 23.07
C LEU A 260 23.28 -42.21 24.33
N ILE A 261 22.85 -41.45 25.35
CA ILE A 261 23.51 -41.42 26.67
C ILE A 261 23.47 -42.79 27.35
N PHE A 262 22.33 -43.48 27.32
CA PHE A 262 22.18 -44.80 27.93
C PHE A 262 23.07 -45.85 27.26
N LEU A 263 23.09 -45.89 25.93
CA LEU A 263 23.99 -46.74 25.16
C LEU A 263 25.46 -46.40 25.44
N TRP A 264 25.77 -45.11 25.60
CA TRP A 264 27.10 -44.62 25.95
C TRP A 264 27.58 -45.13 27.32
N ILE A 265 26.74 -44.99 28.37
CA ILE A 265 27.04 -45.51 29.72
C ILE A 265 27.29 -47.02 29.67
N ARG A 266 26.50 -47.76 28.89
CA ARG A 266 26.61 -49.22 28.78
C ARG A 266 27.85 -49.69 28.02
N PHE A 267 28.32 -48.95 27.01
CA PHE A 267 29.49 -49.32 26.18
C PHE A 267 30.85 -48.86 26.76
N LEU A 268 30.88 -47.80 27.57
CA LEU A 268 32.11 -47.25 28.16
C LEU A 268 32.80 -48.19 29.16
N PHE A 269 32.03 -49.03 29.85
CA PHE A 269 32.59 -49.97 30.82
C PHE A 269 33.42 -51.10 30.20
N GLN A 270 33.49 -51.23 28.86
CA GLN A 270 34.17 -52.36 28.21
C GLN A 270 35.35 -52.03 27.27
N LYS A 271 35.56 -50.80 26.75
CA LYS A 271 36.70 -50.53 25.82
C LYS A 271 37.28 -49.11 25.88
N ARG A 272 38.63 -49.01 25.92
CA ARG A 272 39.46 -47.77 25.99
C ARG A 272 39.28 -46.77 24.83
N TYR A 273 38.77 -47.19 23.67
CA TYR A 273 38.64 -46.32 22.49
C TYR A 273 37.23 -45.70 22.31
N SER A 274 36.25 -46.00 23.19
CA SER A 274 34.88 -45.48 23.06
C SER A 274 34.73 -44.00 23.42
N PHE A 275 35.71 -43.42 24.12
CA PHE A 275 35.71 -41.99 24.46
C PHE A 275 35.91 -41.10 23.22
N ILE A 276 36.79 -41.52 22.30
CA ILE A 276 37.11 -40.75 21.08
C ILE A 276 35.92 -40.71 20.12
N SER A 277 35.24 -41.85 19.92
CA SER A 277 34.04 -41.91 19.07
C SER A 277 32.87 -41.09 19.66
N PHE A 278 32.73 -41.05 20.99
CA PHE A 278 31.71 -40.23 21.64
C PHE A 278 31.99 -38.73 21.53
N LEU A 279 33.25 -38.32 21.71
CA LEU A 279 33.66 -36.93 21.47
C LEU A 279 33.34 -36.52 20.03
N PHE A 280 33.59 -37.40 19.06
CA PHE A 280 33.25 -37.16 17.66
C PHE A 280 31.73 -37.01 17.45
N ILE A 281 30.90 -37.84 18.11
CA ILE A 281 29.43 -37.73 18.05
C ILE A 281 28.94 -36.42 18.68
N ILE A 282 29.51 -35.99 19.81
CA ILE A 282 29.16 -34.70 20.43
C ILE A 282 29.54 -33.55 19.50
N ILE A 283 30.76 -33.56 18.96
CA ILE A 283 31.23 -32.51 18.04
C ILE A 283 30.35 -32.48 16.80
N PHE A 284 30.06 -33.64 16.20
CA PHE A 284 29.20 -33.75 15.02
C PHE A 284 27.77 -33.28 15.31
N SER A 285 27.18 -33.69 16.43
CA SER A 285 25.83 -33.26 16.84
C SER A 285 25.79 -31.77 17.17
N SER A 286 26.85 -31.22 17.76
CA SER A 286 26.97 -29.79 18.05
C SER A 286 27.13 -28.96 16.77
N LEU A 287 27.92 -29.44 15.80
CA LEU A 287 28.06 -28.84 14.48
C LEU A 287 26.73 -28.88 13.70
N ILE A 288 26.02 -30.01 13.73
CA ILE A 288 24.68 -30.13 13.14
C ILE A 288 23.70 -29.19 13.84
N GLY A 289 23.66 -29.19 15.18
CA GLY A 289 22.77 -28.32 15.95
C GLY A 289 23.05 -26.84 15.70
N PHE A 290 24.33 -26.46 15.60
CA PHE A 290 24.75 -25.12 15.21
C PHE A 290 24.30 -24.78 13.78
N GLY A 291 24.48 -25.69 12.82
CA GLY A 291 24.03 -25.52 11.44
C GLY A 291 22.51 -25.38 11.32
N ILE A 292 21.75 -26.21 12.06
CA ILE A 292 20.28 -26.13 12.13
C ILE A 292 19.87 -24.80 12.76
N ASN A 293 20.50 -24.36 13.85
CA ASN A 293 20.20 -23.08 14.48
C ASN A 293 20.53 -21.88 13.58
N GLN A 294 21.63 -21.93 12.82
CA GLN A 294 21.96 -20.90 11.83
C GLN A 294 20.94 -20.87 10.69
N SER A 295 20.52 -22.03 10.19
CA SER A 295 19.46 -22.13 9.19
C SER A 295 18.13 -21.60 9.73
N PHE A 296 17.79 -21.98 10.96
CA PHE A 296 16.56 -21.56 11.64
C PHE A 296 16.52 -20.05 11.90
N THR A 297 17.60 -19.49 12.42
CA THR A 297 17.73 -18.04 12.63
C THR A 297 17.66 -17.29 11.29
N LYS A 298 18.13 -17.87 10.18
CA LYS A 298 18.00 -17.26 8.86
C LYS A 298 16.56 -17.28 8.33
N ASP A 299 15.86 -18.40 8.44
CA ASP A 299 14.55 -18.60 7.80
C ASP A 299 13.33 -18.33 8.70
N ALA A 300 13.54 -18.12 10.01
CA ALA A 300 12.44 -17.87 10.96
C ALA A 300 11.82 -16.47 10.81
N ILE A 301 10.90 -16.34 9.87
CA ILE A 301 9.95 -15.24 9.77
C ILE A 301 8.58 -15.82 9.40
N ALA A 302 7.55 -15.36 10.07
CA ALA A 302 6.17 -15.69 9.76
C ALA A 302 5.57 -14.50 8.99
N TYR A 303 4.99 -14.75 7.82
CA TYR A 303 4.37 -13.70 7.01
C TYR A 303 3.05 -14.14 6.40
N GLY A 304 2.01 -13.34 6.63
CA GLY A 304 0.67 -13.59 6.12
C GLY A 304 0.15 -12.40 5.34
N GLU A 305 -0.57 -12.65 4.26
CA GLU A 305 -1.10 -11.61 3.37
C GLU A 305 -2.61 -11.69 3.25
N LYS A 306 -3.24 -10.52 3.37
CA LYS A 306 -4.66 -10.32 3.18
C LYS A 306 -4.92 -9.36 2.04
N TYR A 307 -5.94 -9.66 1.25
CA TYR A 307 -6.33 -8.86 0.10
C TYR A 307 -7.81 -8.58 0.16
N LEU A 308 -8.17 -7.32 -0.02
CA LEU A 308 -9.54 -6.93 -0.34
C LEU A 308 -9.57 -6.23 -1.68
N ILE A 309 -10.32 -6.80 -2.60
CA ILE A 309 -10.34 -6.40 -4.00
C ILE A 309 -11.75 -5.91 -4.35
N PHE A 310 -11.86 -4.64 -4.73
CA PHE A 310 -13.10 -4.05 -5.24
C PHE A 310 -13.01 -3.95 -6.76
N LEU A 311 -13.77 -4.78 -7.48
CA LEU A 311 -13.80 -4.80 -8.93
C LEU A 311 -14.96 -3.98 -9.47
N ASP A 312 -14.68 -2.98 -10.29
CA ASP A 312 -15.70 -2.34 -11.11
C ASP A 312 -16.00 -3.22 -12.33
N LYS A 313 -17.24 -3.71 -12.42
CA LYS A 313 -17.67 -4.62 -13.49
C LYS A 313 -17.65 -3.99 -14.88
N ASN A 314 -17.76 -2.66 -14.98
CA ASN A 314 -17.93 -1.98 -16.27
C ASN A 314 -16.58 -1.74 -16.97
N THR A 315 -15.54 -1.52 -16.17
CA THR A 315 -14.19 -1.21 -16.65
C THR A 315 -13.19 -2.35 -16.43
N TYR A 316 -13.58 -3.38 -15.68
CA TYR A 316 -12.72 -4.48 -15.24
C TYR A 316 -11.55 -4.05 -14.36
N VAL A 317 -11.55 -2.81 -13.88
CA VAL A 317 -10.51 -2.28 -13.02
C VAL A 317 -10.84 -2.62 -11.57
N ALA A 318 -9.87 -3.20 -10.87
CA ALA A 318 -9.97 -3.57 -9.48
C ALA A 318 -9.02 -2.76 -8.59
N GLU A 319 -9.51 -2.21 -7.48
CA GLU A 319 -8.66 -1.66 -6.41
C GLU A 319 -8.35 -2.78 -5.42
N ASN A 320 -7.07 -3.02 -5.17
CA ASN A 320 -6.59 -4.05 -4.25
C ASN A 320 -5.93 -3.40 -3.05
N LEU A 321 -6.58 -3.54 -1.89
CA LEU A 321 -6.07 -3.15 -0.58
C LEU A 321 -5.35 -4.35 0.04
N ILE A 322 -4.07 -4.16 0.34
CA ILE A 322 -3.15 -5.20 0.78
C ILE A 322 -2.82 -4.97 2.24
N HIS A 323 -2.85 -6.03 3.03
CA HIS A 323 -2.41 -6.03 4.42
C HIS A 323 -1.47 -7.20 4.67
N ILE A 324 -0.29 -6.92 5.19
CA ILE A 324 0.77 -7.91 5.39
C ILE A 324 1.14 -7.90 6.87
N SER A 325 0.91 -9.04 7.50
CA SER A 325 1.31 -9.29 8.87
C SER A 325 2.69 -9.96 8.84
N LEU A 326 3.66 -9.39 9.55
CA LEU A 326 5.03 -9.88 9.65
C LEU A 326 5.38 -10.14 11.11
N PHE A 327 5.98 -11.28 11.38
CA PHE A 327 6.51 -11.60 12.70
C PHE A 327 7.88 -12.26 12.57
N SER A 328 8.85 -11.82 13.37
CA SER A 328 10.11 -12.55 13.50
C SER A 328 10.49 -12.77 14.97
N PRO A 329 10.91 -13.99 15.35
CA PRO A 329 11.48 -14.27 16.67
C PRO A 329 12.91 -13.74 16.86
N PHE A 330 13.50 -13.10 15.84
CA PHE A 330 14.85 -12.54 15.89
C PHE A 330 14.86 -11.11 15.35
N LYS A 331 15.82 -10.31 15.81
CA LYS A 331 16.08 -9.00 15.20
C LYS A 331 16.73 -9.21 13.84
N ARG A 332 16.21 -8.58 12.78
CA ARG A 332 16.75 -8.68 11.42
C ARG A 332 16.28 -7.54 10.54
N ASP A 333 17.04 -7.26 9.50
CA ASP A 333 16.57 -6.42 8.40
C ASP A 333 16.05 -7.31 7.28
N ILE A 334 14.89 -6.95 6.73
CA ILE A 334 14.31 -7.63 5.57
C ILE A 334 14.21 -6.67 4.40
N THR A 335 14.42 -7.19 3.21
CA THR A 335 14.16 -6.48 1.96
C THR A 335 12.95 -7.09 1.28
N ILE A 336 12.02 -6.24 0.87
CA ILE A 336 10.75 -6.60 0.26
C ILE A 336 10.73 -6.04 -1.15
N GLU A 337 10.51 -6.87 -2.17
CA GLU A 337 10.18 -6.42 -3.53
C GLU A 337 8.66 -6.24 -3.63
N TYR A 338 8.22 -5.04 -4.03
CA TYR A 338 6.80 -4.69 -4.07
C TYR A 338 6.49 -3.39 -4.85
N PRO A 339 5.27 -3.22 -5.40
CA PRO A 339 4.82 -1.98 -6.06
C PRO A 339 4.93 -0.67 -5.21
N PRO A 340 5.16 0.51 -5.79
CA PRO A 340 5.60 1.72 -5.06
C PRO A 340 4.64 2.33 -4.01
N ASN A 341 3.46 1.76 -3.78
CA ASN A 341 2.44 2.27 -2.83
C ASN A 341 2.29 1.36 -1.57
N ILE A 342 3.38 0.96 -0.88
CA ILE A 342 3.32 0.39 0.50
C ILE A 342 3.51 1.48 1.52
N PHE A 343 2.59 1.57 2.46
CA PHE A 343 2.72 2.35 3.68
C PHE A 343 3.03 1.41 4.86
N LEU A 344 4.21 1.52 5.49
CA LEU A 344 4.45 0.89 6.80
C LEU A 344 3.69 1.70 7.83
N LEU A 345 2.93 0.98 8.65
CA LEU A 345 1.86 1.62 9.35
C LEU A 345 1.98 1.56 10.87
N TYR A 346 2.28 0.41 11.48
CA TYR A 346 2.40 0.35 12.95
C TYR A 346 2.95 -0.97 13.48
N ASN A 347 3.39 -0.91 14.73
CA ASN A 347 3.60 -2.04 15.62
C ASN A 347 2.31 -2.28 16.45
N ALA A 348 1.95 -3.53 16.73
CA ALA A 348 0.70 -3.85 17.42
C ALA A 348 0.50 -3.07 18.74
N TYR A 349 -0.67 -2.44 18.93
CA TYR A 349 -0.99 -1.54 20.07
C TYR A 349 -0.79 -2.15 21.47
N TYR A 350 -0.85 -3.48 21.58
CA TYR A 350 -0.71 -4.21 22.84
C TYR A 350 0.76 -4.54 23.20
N GLN A 351 1.75 -4.13 22.39
CA GLN A 351 3.16 -4.38 22.66
C GLN A 351 3.81 -3.13 23.31
N PRO A 352 4.45 -3.22 24.50
CA PRO A 352 5.16 -2.09 25.10
C PRO A 352 6.39 -1.70 24.28
N GLN A 353 6.56 -0.41 23.95
CA GLN A 353 7.58 0.03 22.97
C GLN A 353 8.54 1.08 23.53
N LYS A 354 9.85 0.82 23.36
CA LYS A 354 10.93 1.78 23.62
C LYS A 354 11.74 2.19 22.38
N ASN A 355 11.54 1.56 21.21
CA ASN A 355 12.39 1.76 20.03
C ASN A 355 11.59 2.12 18.77
N LYS A 356 12.20 2.96 17.91
CA LYS A 356 11.70 3.39 16.60
C LYS A 356 11.94 2.31 15.54
N THR A 357 10.92 1.97 14.76
CA THR A 357 11.05 1.14 13.55
C THR A 357 11.02 2.02 12.31
N THR A 358 11.87 1.71 11.33
CA THR A 358 11.98 2.46 10.06
C THR A 358 11.68 1.57 8.86
N LEU A 359 10.78 2.02 7.98
CA LEU A 359 10.64 1.52 6.61
C LEU A 359 11.37 2.48 5.67
N LEU A 360 12.27 1.95 4.84
CA LEU A 360 12.92 2.69 3.76
C LEU A 360 12.39 2.16 2.43
N VAL A 361 11.61 2.97 1.72
CA VAL A 361 11.04 2.64 0.40
C VAL A 361 11.85 3.31 -0.69
N ASP A 362 12.48 2.52 -1.56
CA ASP A 362 13.10 2.98 -2.79
C ASP A 362 12.09 2.86 -3.94
N ILE A 363 11.55 3.99 -4.37
CA ILE A 363 10.50 4.06 -5.40
C ILE A 363 11.06 3.63 -6.76
N ASN A 364 12.32 3.96 -7.07
CA ASN A 364 12.93 3.66 -8.36
C ASN A 364 13.13 2.14 -8.52
N ASN A 365 13.56 1.48 -7.44
CA ASN A 365 13.87 0.04 -7.45
C ASN A 365 12.72 -0.85 -6.99
N GLN A 366 11.56 -0.29 -6.60
CA GLN A 366 10.40 -1.03 -6.09
C GLN A 366 10.78 -1.97 -4.93
N ARG A 367 11.63 -1.47 -4.04
CA ARG A 367 12.17 -2.21 -2.90
C ARG A 367 11.93 -1.46 -1.61
N ALA A 368 11.60 -2.20 -0.56
CA ALA A 368 11.48 -1.65 0.78
C ALA A 368 12.35 -2.42 1.76
N ASN A 369 13.12 -1.69 2.58
CA ASN A 369 13.90 -2.27 3.67
C ASN A 369 13.19 -1.98 5.00
N LEU A 370 12.98 -3.02 5.80
CA LEU A 370 12.32 -2.94 7.09
C LEU A 370 13.18 -3.61 8.16
N SER A 371 13.46 -2.87 9.24
CA SER A 371 14.13 -3.40 10.42
C SER A 371 13.12 -4.00 11.40
N LEU A 372 13.13 -5.33 11.52
CA LEU A 372 12.30 -6.09 12.45
C LEU A 372 13.02 -6.28 13.78
N GLU A 373 12.40 -5.87 14.87
CA GLU A 373 12.80 -6.26 16.23
C GLU A 373 12.28 -7.66 16.61
N ARG A 374 13.00 -8.30 17.54
CA ARG A 374 12.69 -9.63 18.06
C ARG A 374 11.30 -9.70 18.69
N ASN A 375 10.56 -10.76 18.36
CA ASN A 375 9.25 -11.12 18.90
C ASN A 375 8.17 -10.03 18.71
N ARG A 376 8.28 -9.24 17.64
CA ARG A 376 7.31 -8.20 17.31
C ARG A 376 6.52 -8.51 16.06
N ILE A 377 5.28 -8.01 16.05
CA ILE A 377 4.39 -8.10 14.90
C ILE A 377 4.33 -6.73 14.24
N TYR A 378 4.60 -6.70 12.94
CA TYR A 378 4.55 -5.52 12.10
C TYR A 378 3.44 -5.68 11.09
N PHE A 379 2.79 -4.58 10.75
CA PHE A 379 1.76 -4.53 9.73
C PHE A 379 2.16 -3.55 8.63
N LEU A 380 2.29 -4.06 7.41
CA LEU A 380 2.44 -3.25 6.21
C LEU A 380 1.09 -3.19 5.51
N GLU A 381 0.68 -2.02 5.06
CA GLU A 381 -0.48 -1.89 4.19
C GLU A 381 -0.06 -1.33 2.85
N GLY A 382 -0.77 -1.67 1.78
CA GLY A 382 -0.48 -1.12 0.48
C GLY A 382 -1.70 -1.08 -0.41
N ILE A 383 -1.59 -0.29 -1.47
CA ILE A 383 -2.68 -0.08 -2.44
C ILE A 383 -2.16 -0.30 -3.83
N SER A 384 -2.90 -1.06 -4.61
CA SER A 384 -2.62 -1.27 -6.02
C SER A 384 -3.92 -1.34 -6.80
N TYR A 385 -3.80 -1.33 -8.12
CA TYR A 385 -4.93 -1.62 -8.98
C TYR A 385 -4.54 -2.68 -10.01
N HIS A 386 -5.53 -3.43 -10.46
CA HIS A 386 -5.38 -4.56 -11.38
C HIS A 386 -6.47 -4.51 -12.43
N PHE A 387 -6.22 -5.11 -13.59
CA PHE A 387 -7.25 -5.35 -14.59
C PHE A 387 -7.68 -6.82 -14.49
N ILE A 388 -8.93 -7.06 -14.09
CA ILE A 388 -9.48 -8.39 -13.83
C ILE A 388 -10.74 -8.55 -14.72
N PRO A 389 -10.60 -9.13 -15.92
CA PRO A 389 -11.69 -9.22 -16.89
C PRO A 389 -12.71 -10.29 -16.49
N ILE A 390 -13.64 -9.92 -15.62
CA ILE A 390 -14.81 -10.73 -15.26
C ILE A 390 -16.05 -10.00 -15.75
N ASP A 391 -16.73 -10.59 -16.73
CA ASP A 391 -18.01 -10.09 -17.23
C ASP A 391 -19.16 -10.78 -16.50
N ILE A 392 -20.16 -10.00 -16.08
CA ILE A 392 -21.32 -10.48 -15.36
C ILE A 392 -22.58 -9.87 -15.98
N LYS A 393 -23.44 -10.74 -16.51
CA LYS A 393 -24.77 -10.38 -16.99
C LYS A 393 -25.82 -10.96 -16.05
N ILE A 394 -26.79 -10.13 -15.70
CA ILE A 394 -27.93 -10.54 -14.89
C ILE A 394 -29.19 -10.42 -15.72
N LYS A 395 -29.97 -11.50 -15.77
CA LYS A 395 -31.36 -11.48 -16.21
C LYS A 395 -32.25 -11.65 -14.97
N GLU A 396 -33.07 -10.64 -14.70
CA GLU A 396 -34.03 -10.68 -13.61
C GLU A 396 -35.36 -11.30 -14.07
N LEU A 397 -35.84 -12.29 -13.31
CA LEU A 397 -37.17 -12.88 -13.45
C LEU A 397 -37.98 -12.63 -12.16
N ASN A 398 -39.27 -12.94 -12.15
CA ASN A 398 -40.15 -12.64 -11.01
C ASN A 398 -39.68 -13.27 -9.69
N ASP A 399 -39.18 -14.49 -9.74
CA ASP A 399 -38.83 -15.34 -8.59
C ASP A 399 -37.32 -15.63 -8.47
N ARG A 400 -36.54 -15.38 -9.53
CA ARG A 400 -35.12 -15.71 -9.61
C ARG A 400 -34.30 -14.72 -10.44
N TYR A 401 -32.99 -14.76 -10.26
CA TYR A 401 -32.00 -14.15 -11.13
C TYR A 401 -31.26 -15.26 -11.91
N ILE A 402 -30.94 -14.99 -13.16
CA ILE A 402 -29.99 -15.79 -13.95
C ILE A 402 -28.72 -14.95 -14.07
N LEU A 403 -27.62 -15.47 -13.53
CA LEU A 403 -26.31 -14.85 -13.54
C LEU A 403 -25.40 -15.59 -14.51
N GLU A 404 -25.03 -14.91 -15.58
CA GLU A 404 -24.07 -15.38 -16.57
C GLU A 404 -22.73 -14.71 -16.26
N ILE A 405 -21.74 -15.49 -15.85
CA ILE A 405 -20.41 -15.01 -15.45
C ILE A 405 -19.36 -15.58 -16.39
N SER A 406 -18.64 -14.70 -17.10
CA SER A 406 -17.45 -15.04 -17.87
C SER A 406 -16.22 -14.54 -17.14
N ASN A 407 -15.50 -15.43 -16.47
CA ASN A 407 -14.23 -15.12 -15.84
C ASN A 407 -13.10 -15.34 -16.83
N ASN A 408 -12.68 -14.28 -17.52
CA ASN A 408 -11.53 -14.30 -18.45
C ASN A 408 -10.21 -13.97 -17.72
N SER A 409 -10.22 -13.91 -16.39
CA SER A 409 -9.03 -13.64 -15.59
C SER A 409 -8.32 -14.97 -15.23
N PRO A 410 -7.00 -14.93 -14.92
CA PRO A 410 -6.26 -16.11 -14.48
C PRO A 410 -6.60 -16.54 -13.04
N ILE A 411 -7.57 -15.90 -12.39
CA ILE A 411 -7.86 -16.05 -10.96
C ILE A 411 -9.05 -16.98 -10.75
N ASN A 412 -8.94 -17.85 -9.77
CA ASN A 412 -10.03 -18.69 -9.30
C ASN A 412 -10.80 -17.99 -8.18
N ILE A 413 -12.13 -17.95 -8.26
CA ILE A 413 -12.97 -17.38 -7.19
C ILE A 413 -13.78 -18.51 -6.55
N LYS A 414 -13.48 -18.78 -5.29
CA LYS A 414 -14.11 -19.81 -4.46
C LYS A 414 -15.18 -19.21 -3.55
N ASP A 415 -16.01 -20.08 -2.98
CA ASP A 415 -17.02 -19.73 -1.98
C ASP A 415 -17.85 -18.50 -2.38
N CYS A 416 -18.26 -18.43 -3.65
CA CYS A 416 -18.94 -17.29 -4.22
C CYS A 416 -20.34 -17.17 -3.64
N VAL A 417 -20.72 -15.95 -3.29
CA VAL A 417 -22.02 -15.62 -2.72
C VAL A 417 -22.57 -14.40 -3.44
N PHE A 418 -23.86 -14.48 -3.77
CA PHE A 418 -24.63 -13.38 -4.35
C PHE A 418 -25.49 -12.76 -3.26
N LYS A 419 -25.40 -11.44 -3.11
CA LYS A 419 -26.12 -10.66 -2.11
C LYS A 419 -27.06 -9.68 -2.80
N HIS A 420 -28.33 -9.70 -2.37
CA HIS A 420 -29.35 -8.72 -2.75
C HIS A 420 -29.96 -8.10 -1.49
N GLY A 421 -29.58 -6.86 -1.18
CA GLY A 421 -29.92 -6.23 0.10
C GLY A 421 -29.41 -7.05 1.29
N ASN A 422 -30.33 -7.60 2.09
CA ASN A 422 -30.00 -8.45 3.25
C ASN A 422 -30.02 -9.96 2.94
N LYS A 423 -30.41 -10.37 1.73
CA LYS A 423 -30.51 -11.78 1.35
C LYS A 423 -29.22 -12.23 0.69
N GLU A 424 -28.76 -13.44 1.02
CA GLU A 424 -27.58 -14.06 0.43
C GLU A 424 -27.93 -15.43 -0.17
N ASN A 425 -27.25 -15.79 -1.25
CA ASN A 425 -27.32 -17.09 -1.87
C ASN A 425 -25.91 -17.58 -2.19
N TYR A 426 -25.59 -18.80 -1.80
CA TYR A 426 -24.34 -19.45 -2.17
C TYR A 426 -24.38 -19.86 -3.66
N VAL A 427 -23.39 -19.42 -4.41
CA VAL A 427 -23.26 -19.58 -5.86
C VAL A 427 -22.21 -20.64 -6.22
N GLY A 428 -21.24 -20.87 -5.32
CA GLY A 428 -20.23 -21.91 -5.49
C GLY A 428 -18.92 -21.39 -6.03
N TYR A 429 -18.40 -22.01 -7.09
CA TYR A 429 -17.04 -21.76 -7.58
C TYR A 429 -17.05 -21.19 -9.00
N ILE A 430 -16.28 -20.11 -9.24
CA ILE A 430 -16.05 -19.53 -10.57
C ILE A 430 -14.59 -19.82 -10.97
N PRO A 431 -14.35 -20.80 -11.86
CA PRO A 431 -13.01 -21.12 -12.33
C PRO A 431 -12.41 -19.99 -13.16
N LYS A 432 -11.09 -19.90 -13.20
CA LYS A 432 -10.35 -19.08 -14.15
C LYS A 432 -10.63 -19.49 -15.60
N ASN A 433 -10.65 -18.52 -16.51
CA ASN A 433 -10.86 -18.70 -17.95
C ASN A 433 -12.11 -19.54 -18.29
N ALA A 434 -13.21 -19.32 -17.58
CA ALA A 434 -14.42 -20.12 -17.71
C ALA A 434 -15.70 -19.28 -17.72
N TYR A 435 -16.70 -19.83 -18.41
CA TYR A 435 -18.08 -19.36 -18.35
C TYR A 435 -18.88 -20.23 -17.38
N LYS A 436 -19.72 -19.59 -16.55
CA LYS A 436 -20.70 -20.27 -15.72
C LYS A 436 -22.02 -19.51 -15.69
N GLU A 437 -23.09 -20.27 -15.64
CA GLU A 437 -24.43 -19.77 -15.42
C GLU A 437 -24.96 -20.24 -14.07
N PHE A 438 -25.57 -19.34 -13.32
CA PHE A 438 -26.14 -19.62 -12.01
C PHE A 438 -27.58 -19.16 -11.94
N ILE A 439 -28.44 -20.01 -11.40
CA ILE A 439 -29.84 -19.69 -11.13
C ILE A 439 -29.97 -19.39 -9.64
N ILE A 440 -30.38 -18.18 -9.30
CA ILE A 440 -30.43 -17.69 -7.92
C ILE A 440 -31.84 -17.29 -7.54
N TRP A 441 -32.40 -17.92 -6.52
CA TRP A 441 -33.74 -17.62 -6.05
C TRP A 441 -33.78 -16.32 -5.23
N LYS A 442 -34.76 -15.45 -5.51
CA LYS A 442 -35.00 -14.19 -4.78
C LYS A 442 -35.44 -14.41 -3.34
N SER A 443 -35.85 -15.62 -2.98
CA SER A 443 -36.19 -15.99 -1.59
C SER A 443 -34.97 -15.86 -0.68
N GLY A 444 -33.77 -16.21 -1.17
CA GLY A 444 -32.51 -16.17 -0.42
C GLY A 444 -32.46 -17.19 0.72
N LEU A 445 -31.25 -17.42 1.26
CA LEU A 445 -31.09 -18.05 2.56
C LEU A 445 -31.33 -17.00 3.66
N LYS A 446 -32.16 -17.33 4.66
CA LYS A 446 -32.35 -16.49 5.86
C LYS A 446 -31.19 -16.75 6.83
N GLU A 447 -30.00 -16.30 6.49
CA GLU A 447 -28.81 -16.40 7.35
C GLU A 447 -28.18 -15.01 7.55
N PRO A 448 -27.44 -14.80 8.66
CA PRO A 448 -26.64 -13.59 8.81
C PRO A 448 -25.65 -13.47 7.63
N SER A 449 -25.45 -12.24 7.16
CA SER A 449 -24.61 -11.97 5.99
C SER A 449 -23.17 -12.44 6.24
N LEU A 450 -22.76 -13.54 5.59
CA LEU A 450 -21.41 -14.09 5.65
C LEU A 450 -20.40 -13.05 5.16
N LEU A 451 -20.78 -12.29 4.13
CA LEU A 451 -19.98 -11.16 3.65
C LEU A 451 -19.71 -10.15 4.77
N ASN A 452 -20.75 -9.75 5.50
CA ASN A 452 -20.60 -8.78 6.57
C ASN A 452 -19.72 -9.32 7.70
N GLU A 453 -19.83 -10.61 8.05
CA GLU A 453 -18.97 -11.23 9.06
C GLU A 453 -17.50 -11.31 8.63
N PHE A 454 -17.24 -11.62 7.36
CA PHE A 454 -15.89 -11.59 6.82
C PHE A 454 -15.36 -10.16 6.68
N ILE A 455 -16.12 -9.22 6.13
CA ILE A 455 -15.74 -7.79 6.04
C ILE A 455 -15.49 -7.21 7.43
N LYS A 456 -16.22 -7.63 8.48
CA LYS A 456 -15.92 -7.25 9.87
C LYS A 456 -14.49 -7.64 10.29
N LYS A 457 -13.88 -8.68 9.70
CA LYS A 457 -12.46 -9.00 9.93
C LYS A 457 -11.53 -7.96 9.31
N TYR A 458 -11.93 -7.39 8.17
CA TYR A 458 -11.24 -6.29 7.52
C TYR A 458 -11.58 -4.94 8.18
N ARG A 459 -12.64 -4.85 9.00
CA ARG A 459 -13.18 -3.64 9.68
C ARG A 459 -13.35 -2.40 8.79
N ILE A 460 -13.40 -2.57 7.47
CA ILE A 460 -13.67 -1.47 6.53
C ILE A 460 -15.18 -1.20 6.52
N ILE A 461 -15.55 0.07 6.36
CA ILE A 461 -16.87 0.45 5.89
C ILE A 461 -16.78 0.43 4.36
N PRO A 462 -17.21 -0.65 3.70
CA PRO A 462 -17.08 -0.72 2.25
C PRO A 462 -17.96 0.38 1.64
N PRO A 463 -17.58 0.95 0.48
CA PRO A 463 -18.44 1.88 -0.25
C PRO A 463 -19.62 1.10 -0.86
N ILE A 464 -20.53 0.59 -0.02
CA ILE A 464 -21.69 -0.18 -0.47
C ILE A 464 -22.92 0.72 -0.44
N GLY A 465 -23.32 1.15 -1.64
CA GLY A 465 -24.66 1.66 -1.94
C GLY A 465 -25.42 0.77 -2.94
N ASP A 466 -24.77 -0.30 -3.40
CA ASP A 466 -25.20 -1.09 -4.55
C ASP A 466 -26.08 -2.26 -4.08
N LYS A 467 -27.27 -2.43 -4.67
CA LYS A 467 -28.27 -3.41 -4.21
C LYS A 467 -27.84 -4.86 -4.43
N LEU A 468 -27.04 -5.10 -5.48
CA LEU A 468 -26.56 -6.40 -5.92
C LEU A 468 -25.04 -6.47 -5.87
N ILE A 469 -24.53 -7.50 -5.18
CA ILE A 469 -23.10 -7.74 -5.00
C ILE A 469 -22.81 -9.22 -5.19
N ILE A 470 -21.74 -9.55 -5.92
CA ILE A 470 -21.09 -10.86 -5.85
C ILE A 470 -19.81 -10.69 -5.04
N TRP A 471 -19.54 -11.63 -4.15
CA TRP A 471 -18.23 -11.75 -3.54
C TRP A 471 -17.76 -13.18 -3.56
N GLY A 472 -16.45 -13.39 -3.42
CA GLY A 472 -15.86 -14.70 -3.26
C GLY A 472 -14.42 -14.63 -2.81
N ARG A 473 -13.86 -15.79 -2.48
CA ARG A 473 -12.49 -15.95 -1.96
C ARG A 473 -11.50 -16.19 -3.07
N ILE A 474 -10.32 -15.61 -2.93
CA ILE A 474 -9.19 -15.81 -3.83
C ILE A 474 -8.00 -16.31 -2.99
N ASP A 475 -7.44 -17.45 -3.39
CA ASP A 475 -6.30 -18.07 -2.70
C ASP A 475 -4.95 -17.74 -3.36
N GLU A 476 -4.98 -17.05 -4.52
CA GLU A 476 -3.80 -16.62 -5.25
C GLU A 476 -3.59 -15.10 -5.09
N PRO A 477 -2.37 -14.66 -4.74
CA PRO A 477 -2.10 -13.25 -4.52
C PRO A 477 -2.03 -12.52 -5.87
N LEU A 478 -2.79 -11.42 -6.02
CA LEU A 478 -2.69 -10.55 -7.20
C LEU A 478 -1.35 -9.81 -7.28
N ASN A 479 -0.77 -9.50 -6.12
CA ASN A 479 0.56 -8.94 -5.99
C ASN A 479 1.44 -9.89 -5.20
N HIS A 480 2.56 -10.27 -5.78
CA HIS A 480 3.56 -11.03 -5.08
C HIS A 480 4.44 -10.08 -4.28
N VAL A 481 4.09 -9.86 -3.01
CA VAL A 481 5.08 -9.36 -2.05
C VAL A 481 6.13 -10.45 -1.91
N LYS A 482 7.37 -10.14 -2.26
CA LYS A 482 8.47 -11.09 -2.12
C LYS A 482 9.46 -10.58 -1.09
N ILE A 483 9.59 -11.33 0.00
CA ILE A 483 10.64 -11.10 0.99
C ILE A 483 11.91 -11.77 0.46
N LEU A 484 12.94 -10.98 0.19
CA LEU A 484 14.21 -11.48 -0.32
C LEU A 484 14.97 -12.25 0.75
N ASN A 485 15.76 -13.23 0.30
CA ASN A 485 16.72 -13.98 1.12
C ASN A 485 16.14 -14.83 2.25
N ILE A 486 14.82 -15.09 2.24
CA ILE A 486 14.14 -15.92 3.24
C ILE A 486 13.18 -16.90 2.55
N LYS A 487 13.30 -18.19 2.85
CA LYS A 487 12.34 -19.21 2.39
C LYS A 487 11.22 -19.36 3.42
N THR A 488 10.01 -18.94 3.06
CA THR A 488 8.88 -19.00 3.99
C THR A 488 7.59 -19.44 3.33
N GLN A 489 6.82 -20.24 4.07
CA GLN A 489 5.44 -20.55 3.72
C GLN A 489 4.57 -19.31 3.94
N LYS A 490 3.74 -19.00 2.96
CA LYS A 490 2.83 -17.85 2.94
C LYS A 490 1.42 -18.32 3.30
N SER A 491 0.78 -17.64 4.24
CA SER A 491 -0.68 -17.75 4.38
C SER A 491 -1.34 -16.63 3.59
N ILE A 492 -2.35 -16.95 2.80
CA ILE A 492 -3.07 -16.02 1.93
C ILE A 492 -4.55 -16.09 2.26
N ASP A 493 -5.16 -14.93 2.46
CA ASP A 493 -6.61 -14.81 2.54
C ASP A 493 -7.07 -13.60 1.71
N GLY A 494 -7.73 -13.85 0.59
CA GLY A 494 -8.19 -12.80 -0.31
C GLY A 494 -9.70 -12.83 -0.51
N ILE A 495 -10.31 -11.66 -0.61
CA ILE A 495 -11.71 -11.51 -0.99
C ILE A 495 -11.81 -10.55 -2.17
N ILE A 496 -12.59 -10.94 -3.17
CA ILE A 496 -13.05 -10.06 -4.24
C ILE A 496 -14.51 -9.73 -4.05
N ILE A 497 -14.85 -8.45 -4.24
CA ILE A 497 -16.19 -7.90 -4.19
C ILE A 497 -16.46 -7.24 -5.53
N ILE A 498 -17.56 -7.63 -6.18
CA ILE A 498 -17.99 -7.15 -7.49
C ILE A 498 -19.40 -6.56 -7.34
N PRO A 499 -19.53 -5.23 -7.20
CA PRO A 499 -20.82 -4.56 -7.21
C PRO A 499 -21.43 -4.60 -8.62
N ILE A 500 -22.75 -4.80 -8.71
CA ILE A 500 -23.43 -5.04 -9.99
C ILE A 500 -24.40 -3.92 -10.37
N GLU A 501 -24.97 -3.20 -9.40
CA GLU A 501 -25.89 -2.10 -9.65
C GLU A 501 -25.41 -0.84 -8.93
N GLY A 502 -25.03 0.20 -9.67
CA GLY A 502 -24.69 1.53 -9.15
C GLY A 502 -25.53 2.61 -9.80
#